data_AF-A0AA41YTV2-F1
#
_entry.id   AF-A0AA41YTV2-F1
#
_cell.length_a   1.000
_cell.length_b   1.000
_cell.length_c   1.000
_cell.angle_alpha   90.00
_cell.angle_beta   90.00
_cell.angle_gamma   90.00
#
_symmetry.space_group_name_H-M   'P 1'
#
loop_
_entity.id
_entity.type
_entity.pdbx_description
1 polymer ?
#
loop_
_entity_poly.entity_id
_entity_poly.type
_entity_poly.pdbx_seq_one_letter_code
_entity_poly.pdbx_strand_id
1 'polypeptide(L)'
;MQGMRHAIAAMAAQGNNLVVDEVVIGKDKEREYRALLSRFDFRLVGLFAPLAVLEARERERGDREIGLARWQHDRVHRDMTYDLEIDTTATTPLENAQRIRDAFGL
;
A
#
# COMPACT_ATOMS: atom_id res chain seq x y z
N MET A 1 -0.68 0.83 -14.30
CA MET A 1 -1.21 -0.23 -15.20
C MET A 1 -2.71 -0.39 -14.96
N GLN A 2 -3.58 -0.32 -15.97
CA GLN A 2 -5.04 -0.49 -15.76
C GLN A 2 -5.46 -1.96 -15.61
N GLY A 3 -4.80 -2.89 -16.32
CA GLY A 3 -5.14 -4.31 -16.30
C GLY A 3 -5.09 -4.95 -14.91
N MET A 4 -4.06 -4.65 -14.11
CA MET A 4 -3.93 -5.17 -12.75
C MET A 4 -5.11 -4.80 -11.85
N ARG A 5 -5.52 -3.53 -11.86
CA ARG A 5 -6.69 -3.06 -11.10
C ARG A 5 -7.97 -3.80 -11.47
N HIS A 6 -8.19 -4.00 -12.77
CA HIS A 6 -9.36 -4.72 -13.27
C HIS A 6 -9.30 -6.22 -12.93
N ALA A 7 -8.11 -6.83 -12.93
CA ALA A 7 -7.94 -8.20 -12.46
C ALA A 7 -8.28 -8.34 -10.97
N ILE A 8 -7.84 -7.40 -10.13
CA ILE A 8 -8.21 -7.34 -8.70
C ILE A 8 -9.73 -7.26 -8.55
N ALA A 9 -10.39 -6.35 -9.28
CA ALA A 9 -11.84 -6.21 -9.23
C ALA A 9 -12.60 -7.46 -9.72
N ALA A 10 -12.05 -8.17 -10.71
CA ALA A 10 -12.61 -9.43 -11.19
C ALA A 10 -12.46 -10.55 -10.15
N MET A 11 -11.31 -10.66 -9.49
CA MET A 11 -11.09 -11.62 -8.40
C MET A 11 -12.02 -11.34 -7.21
N ALA A 12 -12.17 -10.09 -6.81
CA ALA A 12 -13.10 -9.69 -5.75
C ALA A 12 -14.56 -10.03 -6.12
N ALA A 13 -14.93 -9.86 -7.40
CA ALA A 13 -16.27 -10.22 -7.89
C ALA A 13 -16.57 -11.73 -7.83
N GLN A 14 -15.54 -12.58 -7.70
CA GLN A 14 -15.70 -14.03 -7.48
C GLN A 14 -15.74 -14.41 -5.99
N GLY A 15 -15.81 -13.42 -5.08
CA GLY A 15 -15.90 -13.65 -3.63
C GLY A 15 -14.55 -13.82 -2.93
N ASN A 16 -13.43 -13.50 -3.59
CA ASN A 16 -12.11 -13.58 -2.96
C ASN A 16 -11.85 -12.38 -2.05
N ASN A 17 -11.35 -12.64 -0.85
CA ASN A 17 -10.74 -11.62 0.01
C ASN A 17 -9.29 -11.39 -0.43
N LEU A 18 -8.92 -10.14 -0.68
CA LEU A 18 -7.64 -9.80 -1.31
C LEU A 18 -6.84 -8.83 -0.43
N VAL A 19 -5.55 -9.12 -0.28
CA VAL A 19 -4.54 -8.17 0.19
C VAL A 19 -3.64 -7.85 -0.99
N VAL A 20 -3.55 -6.57 -1.34
CA VAL A 20 -2.77 -6.10 -2.49
C VAL A 20 -1.72 -5.12 -1.99
N ASP A 21 -0.45 -5.48 -2.14
CA ASP A 21 0.68 -4.56 -1.97
C ASP A 21 0.99 -3.93 -3.33
N GLU A 22 0.83 -2.62 -3.44
CA GLU A 22 1.17 -1.87 -4.65
C GLU A 22 1.89 -0.56 -4.31
N VAL A 23 2.93 -0.29 -5.09
CA VAL A 23 3.53 1.04 -5.20
C VAL A 23 2.67 1.89 -6.16
N VAL A 24 1.74 2.65 -5.58
CA VAL A 24 0.81 3.48 -6.36
C VAL A 24 1.52 4.77 -6.79
N ILE A 25 1.80 4.90 -8.09
CA ILE A 25 2.43 6.11 -8.67
C ILE A 25 1.57 6.66 -9.79
N GLY A 26 1.38 7.98 -9.74
CA GLY A 26 0.69 8.75 -10.76
C GLY A 26 -0.61 9.34 -10.24
N LYS A 27 -1.04 10.39 -10.92
CA LYS A 27 -2.29 11.07 -10.58
C LYS A 27 -3.47 10.12 -10.69
N ASP A 28 -4.46 10.35 -9.83
CA ASP A 28 -5.79 9.76 -9.93
C ASP A 28 -5.89 8.25 -9.70
N LYS A 29 -4.78 7.58 -9.34
CA LYS A 29 -4.76 6.12 -9.16
C LYS A 29 -5.58 5.66 -7.97
N GLU A 30 -5.55 6.43 -6.89
CA GLU A 30 -6.48 6.23 -5.77
C GLU A 30 -7.94 6.32 -6.25
N ARG A 31 -8.29 7.38 -6.98
CA ARG A 31 -9.66 7.59 -7.48
C ARG A 31 -10.10 6.47 -8.41
N GLU A 32 -9.22 5.98 -9.29
CA GLU A 32 -9.48 4.81 -10.12
C GLU A 32 -9.80 3.57 -9.27
N TYR A 33 -9.01 3.31 -8.22
CA TYR A 33 -9.26 2.20 -7.30
C TYR A 33 -10.60 2.33 -6.57
N ARG A 34 -10.87 3.50 -5.98
CA ARG A 34 -12.12 3.76 -5.25
C ARG A 34 -13.33 3.62 -6.16
N ALA A 35 -13.27 4.11 -7.40
CA ALA A 35 -14.35 3.95 -8.36
C ALA A 35 -14.56 2.47 -8.74
N LEU A 36 -13.49 1.78 -9.10
CA LEU A 36 -13.53 0.40 -9.59
C LEU A 36 -13.98 -0.60 -8.51
N LEU A 37 -13.59 -0.35 -7.25
CA LEU A 37 -13.87 -1.24 -6.12
C LEU A 37 -15.03 -0.74 -5.23
N SER A 38 -15.76 0.30 -5.64
CA SER A 38 -16.85 0.93 -4.87
C SER A 38 -17.96 -0.02 -4.37
N ARG A 39 -18.14 -1.17 -5.01
CA ARG A 39 -19.14 -2.19 -4.63
C ARG A 39 -18.63 -3.20 -3.60
N PHE A 40 -17.36 -3.13 -3.22
CA PHE A 40 -16.72 -4.03 -2.27
C PHE A 40 -16.35 -3.28 -0.98
N ASP A 41 -16.10 -4.02 0.10
CA ASP A 41 -15.45 -3.46 1.28
C ASP A 41 -13.97 -3.22 0.96
N PHE A 42 -13.68 -2.05 0.40
CA PHE A 42 -12.36 -1.65 -0.03
C PHE A 42 -11.73 -0.71 0.99
N ARG A 43 -10.53 -1.07 1.48
CA ARG A 43 -9.74 -0.29 2.42
C ARG A 43 -8.35 -0.02 1.84
N LEU A 44 -7.91 1.22 1.96
CA LEU A 44 -6.58 1.66 1.56
C LEU A 44 -5.74 1.95 2.80
N VAL A 45 -4.60 1.27 2.92
CA VAL A 45 -3.67 1.42 4.05
C VAL A 45 -2.38 2.08 3.57
N GLY A 46 -1.99 3.16 4.23
CA GLY A 46 -0.73 3.86 4.00
C GLY A 46 0.33 3.40 4.99
N LEU A 47 1.47 2.92 4.48
CA LEU A 47 2.61 2.54 5.30
C LEU A 47 3.74 3.56 5.14
N PHE A 48 4.15 4.17 6.25
CA PHE A 48 5.13 5.24 6.27
C PHE A 48 6.37 4.85 7.07
N ALA A 49 7.50 5.45 6.72
CA ALA A 49 8.69 5.53 7.55
C ALA A 49 9.57 6.68 7.03
N PRO A 50 10.42 7.30 7.88
CA PRO A 50 11.39 8.29 7.44
C PRO A 50 12.30 7.74 6.34
N LEU A 51 12.64 8.59 5.35
CA LEU A 51 13.52 8.22 4.23
C LEU A 51 14.81 7.51 4.69
N ALA A 52 15.46 8.01 5.75
CA ALA A 52 16.69 7.41 6.27
C ALA A 52 16.51 5.94 6.71
N VAL A 53 15.35 5.62 7.31
CA VAL A 53 14.99 4.26 7.73
C VAL A 53 14.73 3.39 6.50
N LEU A 54 14.00 3.90 5.50
CA LEU A 54 13.75 3.19 4.26
C LEU A 54 15.03 2.86 3.48
N GLU A 55 15.97 3.81 3.40
CA GLU A 55 17.27 3.59 2.75
C GLU A 55 18.16 2.60 3.51
N ALA A 56 18.13 2.61 4.84
CA ALA A 56 18.82 1.61 5.65
C ALA A 56 18.27 0.20 5.36
N ARG A 57 16.94 0.04 5.38
CA ARG A 57 16.26 -1.23 5.06
C ARG A 57 16.54 -1.69 3.63
N GLU A 58 16.57 -0.78 2.67
CA GLU A 58 16.91 -1.09 1.27
C GLU A 58 18.32 -1.68 1.15
N ARG A 59 19.30 -1.07 1.82
CA ARG A 59 20.69 -1.57 1.85
C ARG A 59 20.80 -2.93 2.54
N GLU A 60 20.11 -3.11 3.66
CA GLU A 60 20.10 -4.37 4.41
C GLU A 60 19.48 -5.52 3.62
N ARG A 61 18.47 -5.24 2.78
CA ARG A 61 17.80 -6.28 1.98
C ARG A 61 18.73 -6.92 0.94
N GLY A 62 19.67 -6.14 0.39
CA GLY A 62 20.76 -6.62 -0.47
C GLY A 62 20.39 -7.10 -1.88
N ASP A 63 19.10 -7.22 -2.20
CA ASP A 63 18.56 -7.71 -3.49
C ASP A 63 17.87 -6.61 -4.32
N ARG A 64 17.94 -5.35 -3.89
CA ARG A 64 17.32 -4.19 -4.55
C ARG A 64 18.36 -3.23 -5.12
N GLU A 65 17.99 -2.57 -6.22
CA GLU A 65 18.74 -1.42 -6.72
C GLU A 65 18.67 -0.28 -5.70
N ILE A 66 19.83 0.18 -5.24
CA ILE A 66 19.93 1.25 -4.26
C ILE A 66 19.43 2.57 -4.86
N GLY A 67 18.59 3.28 -4.11
CA GLY A 67 18.01 4.56 -4.50
C GLY A 67 16.52 4.49 -4.85
N LEU A 68 15.93 3.29 -4.93
CA LEU A 68 14.51 3.11 -5.19
C LEU A 68 13.66 3.70 -4.05
N ALA A 69 14.04 3.48 -2.80
CA ALA A 69 13.39 4.05 -1.63
C ALA A 69 13.28 5.57 -1.71
N ARG A 70 14.39 6.24 -2.04
CA ARG A 70 14.45 7.70 -2.24
C ARG A 70 13.61 8.16 -3.41
N TRP A 71 13.62 7.41 -4.50
CA TRP A 71 12.79 7.73 -5.65
C TRP A 71 11.29 7.60 -5.32
N GLN A 72 10.88 6.64 -4.49
CA GLN A 72 9.48 6.43 -4.15
C GLN A 72 8.94 7.37 -3.07
N HIS A 73 9.75 7.73 -2.08
CA HIS A 73 9.33 8.42 -0.84
C HIS A 73 8.33 9.58 -1.05
N ASP A 74 8.67 10.57 -1.89
CA ASP A 74 7.82 11.75 -2.10
C ASP A 74 6.75 11.58 -3.20
N ARG A 75 6.67 10.39 -3.81
CA ARG A 75 5.84 10.11 -4.98
C ARG A 75 4.65 9.23 -4.64
N VAL A 76 4.83 8.21 -3.80
CA VAL A 76 3.84 7.13 -3.60
C VAL A 76 2.68 7.51 -2.69
N HIS A 77 2.89 8.47 -1.79
CA HIS A 77 1.85 8.99 -0.89
C HIS A 77 1.28 10.32 -1.36
N ARG A 78 1.77 10.85 -2.48
CA ARG A 78 1.37 12.17 -2.98
C ARG A 78 -0.09 12.12 -3.44
N ASP A 79 -0.89 13.06 -2.94
CA ASP A 79 -2.31 13.19 -3.25
C ASP A 79 -3.14 11.93 -2.89
N MET A 80 -2.68 11.15 -1.91
CA MET A 80 -3.35 9.94 -1.44
C MET A 80 -4.13 10.20 -0.15
N THR A 81 -5.34 9.65 -0.04
CA THR A 81 -6.13 9.59 1.20
C THR A 81 -6.26 8.14 1.65
N TYR A 82 -5.79 7.84 2.86
CA TYR A 82 -5.83 6.48 3.42
C TYR A 82 -6.95 6.32 4.44
N ASP A 83 -7.50 5.10 4.52
CA ASP A 83 -8.46 4.73 5.56
C ASP A 83 -7.75 4.38 6.88
N LEU A 84 -6.47 4.01 6.80
CA LEU A 84 -5.55 3.81 7.94
C LEU A 84 -4.12 4.17 7.53
N GLU A 85 -3.43 4.94 8.35
CA GLU A 85 -2.01 5.24 8.19
C GLU A 85 -1.20 4.60 9.32
N ILE A 86 -0.07 3.96 8.98
CA ILE A 86 0.79 3.28 9.95
C ILE A 86 2.23 3.73 9.75
N ASP A 87 2.82 4.29 10.81
CA ASP A 87 4.27 4.44 10.90
C ASP A 87 4.90 3.09 11.25
N THR A 88 5.75 2.61 10.34
CA THR A 88 6.45 1.32 10.43
C THR A 88 7.85 1.44 11.01
N THR A 89 8.28 2.62 11.46
CA THR A 89 9.67 2.91 11.88
C THR A 89 10.15 1.98 12.99
N ALA A 90 9.32 1.81 14.02
CA ALA A 90 9.67 1.07 15.23
C ALA A 90 8.70 -0.08 15.53
N THR A 91 8.03 -0.61 14.50
CA THR A 91 7.10 -1.72 14.62
C THR A 91 7.47 -2.86 13.70
N THR A 92 7.11 -4.07 14.12
CA THR A 92 7.27 -5.29 13.35
C THR A 92 6.14 -5.44 12.32
N PRO A 93 6.36 -6.21 11.24
CA PRO A 93 5.30 -6.54 10.29
C PRO A 93 4.06 -7.18 10.96
N LEU A 94 4.27 -8.02 11.98
CA LEU A 94 3.17 -8.69 12.69
C LEU A 94 2.31 -7.69 13.48
N GLU A 95 2.94 -6.77 14.21
CA GLU A 95 2.22 -5.71 14.93
C GLU A 95 1.43 -4.83 13.96
N ASN A 96 2.00 -4.50 12.80
CA ASN A 96 1.30 -3.73 11.79
C ASN A 96 0.11 -4.49 11.20
N ALA A 97 0.25 -5.78 10.92
CA ALA A 97 -0.86 -6.62 10.45
C ALA A 97 -1.99 -6.72 11.49
N GLN A 98 -1.65 -6.84 12.78
CA GLN A 98 -2.64 -6.83 13.87
C GLN A 98 -3.38 -5.48 13.93
N ARG A 99 -2.68 -4.35 13.81
CA ARG A 99 -3.31 -3.03 13.75
C ARG A 99 -4.28 -2.90 12.59
N ILE A 100 -3.93 -3.41 11.40
CA ILE A 100 -4.82 -3.41 10.23
C ILE A 100 -6.08 -4.23 10.52
N ARG A 101 -5.91 -5.45 11.05
CA ARG A 101 -7.02 -6.33 11.40
C ARG A 101 -7.97 -5.65 12.40
N ASP A 102 -7.42 -5.13 13.49
CA ASP A 102 -8.20 -4.55 14.58
C ASP A 102 -8.92 -3.26 14.13
N ALA A 103 -8.29 -2.44 13.27
CA ALA A 103 -8.90 -1.23 12.73
C ALA A 103 -10.10 -1.50 11.82
N PHE A 104 -10.13 -2.65 11.13
CA PHE A 104 -11.19 -3.01 10.19
C PHE A 104 -12.11 -4.13 10.69
N GLY A 105 -11.87 -4.68 11.88
CA GLY A 105 -12.69 -5.75 12.45
C GLY A 105 -12.62 -7.07 11.67
N LEU A 106 -11.45 -7.39 11.13
CA LEU A 106 -11.18 -8.59 10.32
C LEU A 106 -10.88 -9.85 11.15
#